data_AF-A0A2I0D532-F1
#
_entry.id   AF-A0A2I0D532-F1
#
_cell.length_a   1.000
_cell.length_b   1.000
_cell.length_c   1.000
_cell.angle_alpha   90.00
_cell.angle_beta   90.00
_cell.angle_gamma   90.00
#
_symmetry.space_group_name_H-M   'P 1'
#
loop_
_entity.id
_entity.type
_entity.pdbx_description
1 polymer ?
#
loop_
_entity_poly.entity_id
_entity_poly.type
_entity_poly.pdbx_seq_one_letter_code
_entity_poly.pdbx_strand_id
1 'polypeptide(L)'
;MLLKNIPEIGEIVACCILFKLGNLPRFGSLKYLAGYVGIAPGIHQSDDDLKTIGITKRSHRLILSYFIETSWQSICAKPVMQADYPKHQGKNIKSIIKKVVRKLLSRNLAIIKI
;
A
#
# COMPACT_ATOMS: atom_id res chain seq x y z
N MET A 1 -8.40 11.79 -15.81
CA MET A 1 -7.17 12.62 -15.72
C MET A 1 -6.87 13.10 -14.29
N LEU A 2 -7.18 12.31 -13.24
CA LEU A 2 -7.10 12.73 -11.83
C LEU A 2 -5.94 12.09 -11.02
N LEU A 3 -5.32 11.03 -11.54
CA LEU A 3 -4.17 10.39 -10.87
C LEU A 3 -2.83 11.07 -11.13
N LYS A 4 -2.78 12.06 -12.05
CA LYS A 4 -1.61 12.94 -12.25
C LYS A 4 -1.32 13.83 -11.03
N ASN A 5 -2.27 14.00 -10.11
CA ASN A 5 -2.07 14.74 -8.86
C ASN A 5 -1.33 13.94 -7.77
N ILE A 6 -0.88 12.72 -8.06
CA ILE A 6 0.00 11.96 -7.16
C ILE A 6 1.42 12.03 -7.74
N PRO A 7 2.22 13.07 -7.40
CA PRO A 7 3.61 13.17 -7.85
C PRO A 7 4.51 12.02 -7.31
N GLU A 8 3.98 11.18 -6.40
CA GLU A 8 4.70 10.07 -5.75
C GLU A 8 4.62 8.75 -6.51
N ILE A 9 3.76 8.67 -7.53
CA ILE A 9 3.59 7.47 -8.34
C ILE A 9 4.13 7.80 -9.72
N GLY A 10 5.25 7.20 -10.11
CA GLY A 10 5.75 7.30 -11.48
C GLY A 10 4.62 7.01 -12.48
N GLU A 11 4.51 7.78 -13.55
CA GLU A 11 3.35 7.77 -14.47
C GLU A 11 3.02 6.34 -14.96
N ILE A 12 4.05 5.53 -15.21
CA ILE A 12 3.95 4.10 -15.57
C ILE A 12 3.28 3.28 -14.47
N VAL A 13 3.66 3.51 -13.21
CA VAL A 13 3.10 2.81 -12.04
C VAL A 13 1.65 3.22 -11.82
N ALA A 14 1.31 4.49 -12.03
CA ALA A 14 -0.06 4.99 -11.91
C ALA A 14 -0.97 4.34 -12.96
N CYS A 15 -0.50 4.26 -14.20
CA CYS A 15 -1.20 3.57 -15.29
C CYS A 15 -1.33 2.06 -15.01
N CYS A 16 -0.29 1.40 -14.50
CA CYS A 16 -0.36 -0.01 -14.13
C CYS A 16 -1.36 -0.27 -13.00
N ILE A 17 -1.39 0.59 -11.98
CA ILE A 17 -2.34 0.51 -10.86
C ILE A 17 -3.76 0.70 -11.38
N LEU A 18 -4.01 1.70 -12.22
CA LEU A 18 -5.30 1.92 -12.87
C LEU A 18 -5.77 0.68 -13.65
N PHE A 19 -4.91 0.17 -14.52
CA PHE A 19 -5.22 -0.96 -15.38
C PHE A 19 -5.47 -2.24 -14.56
N LYS A 20 -4.72 -2.46 -13.47
CA LYS A 20 -4.90 -3.63 -12.60
C LYS A 20 -6.07 -3.52 -11.63
N LEU A 21 -6.37 -2.33 -11.11
CA LEU A 21 -7.53 -2.13 -10.23
C LEU A 21 -8.85 -2.21 -11.01
N GLY A 22 -8.85 -1.88 -12.31
CA GLY A 22 -10.05 -1.93 -13.14
C GLY A 22 -11.16 -1.05 -12.56
N ASN A 23 -12.35 -1.62 -12.32
CA ASN A 23 -13.47 -0.91 -11.70
C ASN A 23 -13.19 -0.55 -10.23
N LEU A 24 -12.71 0.68 -10.05
CA LEU A 24 -12.47 1.37 -8.79
C LEU A 24 -13.62 1.35 -7.76
N PRO A 25 -14.93 1.40 -8.12
CA PRO A 25 -16.01 1.30 -7.11
C PRO A 25 -16.08 -0.05 -6.39
N ARG A 26 -15.35 -1.07 -6.87
CA ARG A 26 -15.29 -2.40 -6.23
C ARG A 26 -14.69 -2.35 -4.82
N PHE A 27 -13.92 -1.32 -4.48
CA PHE A 27 -13.24 -1.21 -3.19
C PHE A 27 -13.98 -0.26 -2.23
N GLY A 28 -14.99 -0.79 -1.54
CA GLY A 28 -15.77 -0.01 -0.56
C GLY A 28 -14.99 0.47 0.67
N SER A 29 -13.88 -0.20 1.02
CA SER A 29 -13.06 0.15 2.20
C SER A 29 -11.57 -0.09 1.97
N LEU A 30 -10.75 0.68 2.68
CA LEU A 30 -9.29 0.53 2.73
C LEU A 30 -8.86 -0.90 3.08
N LYS A 31 -9.65 -1.60 3.92
CA LYS A 31 -9.36 -3.00 4.31
C LYS A 31 -9.37 -3.93 3.10
N TYR A 32 -10.36 -3.82 2.22
CA TYR A 32 -10.47 -4.63 1.02
C TYR A 32 -9.36 -4.32 0.03
N LEU A 33 -9.02 -3.04 -0.15
CA LEU A 33 -7.91 -2.63 -1.00
C LEU A 33 -6.56 -3.14 -0.45
N ALA A 34 -6.31 -2.99 0.85
CA ALA A 34 -5.10 -3.49 1.48
C ALA A 34 -4.99 -5.03 1.44
N GLY A 35 -6.12 -5.73 1.53
CA GLY A 35 -6.19 -7.18 1.33
C GLY A 35 -5.87 -7.60 -0.11
N TYR A 36 -6.41 -6.87 -1.10
CA TYR A 36 -6.18 -7.11 -2.52
C TYR A 36 -4.71 -6.90 -2.92
N VAL A 37 -4.09 -5.83 -2.41
CA VAL A 37 -2.66 -5.54 -2.63
C VAL A 37 -1.76 -6.52 -1.85
N GLY A 38 -2.22 -7.04 -0.71
CA GLY A 38 -1.45 -7.96 0.14
C GLY A 38 -0.68 -7.30 1.28
N ILE A 39 -1.02 -6.06 1.63
CA ILE A 39 -0.43 -5.31 2.75
C ILE A 39 -1.13 -5.65 4.09
N ALA A 40 -2.29 -6.29 4.01
CA ALA A 40 -2.93 -6.90 5.17
C ALA A 40 -2.07 -8.07 5.69
N PRO A 41 -1.91 -8.20 7.02
CA PRO A 41 -1.23 -9.35 7.60
C PRO A 41 -1.98 -10.62 7.20
N GLY A 42 -1.24 -11.63 6.76
CA GLY A 42 -1.83 -12.95 6.52
C GLY A 42 -2.17 -13.55 7.87
N ILE A 43 -3.33 -14.17 8.02
CA ILE A 43 -3.68 -14.89 9.24
C ILE A 43 -3.65 -16.37 8.88
N HIS A 44 -2.89 -17.15 9.63
CA HIS A 44 -2.94 -18.60 9.58
C HIS A 44 -3.60 -19.06 10.86
N GLN A 45 -4.80 -19.59 10.72
CA GLN A 45 -5.61 -20.08 11.81
C GLN A 45 -5.72 -21.60 11.64
N SER A 46 -5.29 -22.34 12.66
CA SER A 46 -5.49 -23.78 12.78
C SER A 46 -6.15 -24.02 14.13
N ASP A 47 -7.40 -24.45 14.13
CA ASP A 47 -8.25 -24.67 15.32
C ASP A 47 -8.10 -23.58 16.42
N ASP A 48 -7.20 -23.78 17.38
CA ASP A 48 -6.93 -22.88 18.52
C ASP A 48 -5.75 -21.90 18.29
N ASP A 49 -4.88 -22.14 17.31
CA ASP A 49 -3.65 -21.38 17.11
C ASP A 49 -3.79 -20.34 15.99
N LEU A 50 -3.75 -19.06 16.39
CA LEU A 50 -3.81 -17.90 15.50
C LEU A 50 -2.42 -17.29 15.30
N LYS A 51 -1.78 -17.58 14.16
CA LYS A 51 -0.50 -16.96 13.78
C LYS A 51 -0.71 -15.83 12.79
N THR A 52 -0.25 -14.64 13.18
CA THR A 52 -0.20 -13.48 12.29
C THR A 52 1.07 -13.54 11.43
N ILE A 53 0.90 -13.88 10.15
CA ILE A 53 1.94 -13.90 9.12
C ILE A 53 2.11 -12.50 8.52
N GLY A 54 3.34 -12.19 8.09
CA GLY A 54 3.71 -10.90 7.50
C GLY A 54 2.88 -10.46 6.29
N ILE A 55 3.11 -11.05 5.11
CA ILE A 55 2.41 -10.71 3.85
C ILE A 55 1.56 -11.92 3.47
N THR A 56 0.32 -11.68 3.05
CA THR A 56 -0.60 -12.76 2.69
C THR A 56 -0.13 -13.47 1.41
N LYS A 57 -0.09 -14.81 1.38
CA LYS A 57 0.33 -15.58 0.19
C LYS A 57 -0.52 -15.32 -1.05
N ARG A 58 -1.79 -14.97 -0.88
CA ARG A 58 -2.76 -14.67 -1.95
C ARG A 58 -2.68 -13.23 -2.50
N SER A 59 -1.56 -12.54 -2.30
CA SER A 59 -1.37 -11.17 -2.80
C SER A 59 -0.97 -11.13 -4.27
N HIS A 60 -1.45 -10.13 -5.02
CA HIS A 60 -0.89 -9.80 -6.34
C HIS A 60 0.53 -9.23 -6.21
N ARG A 61 1.55 -10.08 -6.41
CA ARG A 61 2.98 -9.74 -6.26
C ARG A 61 3.41 -8.50 -7.05
N LEU A 62 2.94 -8.35 -8.29
CA LEU A 62 3.29 -7.20 -9.15
C LEU A 62 2.78 -5.88 -8.56
N ILE A 63 1.51 -5.84 -8.14
CA ILE A 63 0.90 -4.65 -7.54
C ILE A 63 1.62 -4.29 -6.24
N LEU A 64 1.95 -5.29 -5.42
CA LEU A 64 2.71 -5.09 -4.19
C LEU A 64 4.11 -4.51 -4.46
N SER A 65 4.83 -4.99 -5.48
CA SER A 65 6.15 -4.46 -5.87
C SER A 65 6.07 -2.98 -6.24
N TYR A 66 5.09 -2.62 -7.07
CA TYR A 66 4.85 -1.23 -7.46
C TYR A 66 4.53 -0.32 -6.26
N PHE A 67 3.72 -0.79 -5.32
CA PHE A 67 3.44 -0.04 -4.10
C PHE A 67 4.66 0.11 -3.19
N ILE A 68 5.56 -0.89 -3.16
CA ILE A 68 6.81 -0.81 -2.40
C ILE A 68 7.76 0.21 -3.06
N GLU A 69 7.95 0.15 -4.37
CA GLU A 69 8.79 1.12 -5.10
C GLU A 69 8.30 2.56 -4.92
N THR A 70 6.99 2.78 -5.08
CA THR A 70 6.38 4.10 -4.86
C THR A 70 6.43 4.54 -3.40
N SER A 71 6.37 3.60 -2.44
CA SER A 71 6.60 3.93 -1.03
C SER A 71 7.99 4.47 -0.79
N TRP A 72 9.00 3.93 -1.48
CA TRP A 72 10.38 4.39 -1.36
C TRP A 72 10.55 5.79 -1.95
N GLN A 73 9.97 6.04 -3.13
CA GLN A 73 9.95 7.37 -3.74
C GLN A 73 9.21 8.39 -2.88
N SER A 74 8.09 8.02 -2.28
CA SER A 74 7.28 8.87 -1.40
C SER A 74 8.02 9.29 -0.12
N ILE A 75 8.82 8.39 0.47
CA ILE A 75 9.68 8.71 1.62
C ILE A 75 10.69 9.79 1.23
N CYS A 76 11.26 9.74 0.01
CA CYS A 76 12.19 10.74 -0.46
C CYS A 76 11.50 12.06 -0.86
N ALA A 77 10.26 12.02 -1.34
CA ALA A 77 9.60 13.18 -1.95
C ALA A 77 8.79 14.05 -0.98
N LYS A 78 8.15 13.49 0.06
CA LYS A 78 7.22 14.24 0.92
C LYS A 78 7.75 14.52 2.33
N PRO A 79 7.71 15.79 2.80
CA PRO A 79 8.16 16.14 4.15
C PRO A 79 7.32 15.46 5.24
N VAL A 80 6.03 15.18 4.99
CA VAL A 80 5.14 14.46 5.91
C VAL A 80 5.53 12.98 6.07
N MET A 81 6.09 12.35 5.04
CA MET A 81 6.59 10.98 5.12
C MET A 81 7.99 10.97 5.74
N GLN A 82 8.83 11.94 5.36
CA GLN A 82 10.18 12.12 5.92
C GLN A 82 10.16 12.38 7.42
N ALA A 83 9.25 13.20 7.93
CA ALA A 83 9.15 13.51 9.36
C ALA A 83 8.70 12.32 10.21
N ASP A 84 8.01 11.33 9.62
CA ASP A 84 7.58 10.11 10.30
C ASP A 84 8.65 9.00 10.26
N TYR A 85 9.58 9.05 9.30
CA TYR A 85 10.66 8.06 9.15
C TYR A 85 11.65 8.01 10.35
N PRO A 86 12.18 9.13 10.89
CA PRO A 86 13.13 9.09 12.01
C PRO A 86 12.48 8.59 13.31
N LYS A 87 11.16 8.74 13.46
CA LYS A 87 10.39 8.19 14.62
C LYS A 87 10.35 6.65 14.63
N HIS A 88 10.90 6.01 13.62
CA HIS A 88 10.90 4.56 13.44
C HIS A 88 12.31 3.97 13.37
N GLN A 89 13.35 4.76 13.70
CA GLN A 89 14.71 4.25 13.90
C GLN A 89 14.69 3.15 14.98
N GLY A 90 15.30 1.99 14.68
CA GLY A 90 15.30 0.80 15.54
C GLY A 90 14.15 -0.21 15.29
N LYS A 91 13.17 0.10 14.44
CA LYS A 91 12.11 -0.84 14.04
C LYS A 91 12.45 -1.55 12.73
N ASN A 92 11.92 -2.77 12.56
CA ASN A 92 12.06 -3.55 11.33
C ASN A 92 11.64 -2.74 10.10
N ILE A 93 12.54 -2.55 9.13
CA ILE A 93 12.32 -1.78 7.89
C ILE A 93 11.04 -2.23 7.15
N LYS A 94 10.80 -3.55 7.11
CA LYS A 94 9.61 -4.15 6.49
C LYS A 94 8.29 -3.64 7.10
N SER A 95 8.29 -3.34 8.41
CA SER A 95 7.11 -2.82 9.11
C SER A 95 6.85 -1.34 8.77
N ILE A 96 7.92 -0.58 8.57
CA ILE A 96 7.88 0.83 8.17
C ILE A 96 7.30 0.95 6.76
N ILE A 97 7.82 0.17 5.82
CA ILE A 97 7.33 0.13 4.43
C ILE A 97 5.84 -0.20 4.39
N LYS A 98 5.38 -1.23 5.11
CA LYS A 98 3.94 -1.58 5.16
C LYS A 98 3.06 -0.42 5.66
N LYS A 99 3.56 0.39 6.61
CA LYS A 99 2.83 1.54 7.14
C LYS A 99 2.76 2.68 6.13
N VAL A 100 3.86 2.95 5.43
CA VAL A 100 3.92 3.96 4.35
C VAL A 100 2.97 3.56 3.21
N VAL A 101 3.01 2.30 2.79
CA VAL A 101 2.10 1.80 1.75
C VAL A 101 0.64 1.94 2.17
N ARG A 102 0.26 1.64 3.43
CA ARG A 102 -1.11 1.89 3.91
C ARG A 102 -1.49 3.37 3.82
N LYS A 103 -0.59 4.27 4.20
CA LYS A 103 -0.82 5.72 4.15
C LYS A 103 -1.01 6.20 2.70
N LEU A 104 -0.27 5.64 1.74
CA LEU A 104 -0.45 5.88 0.31
C LEU A 104 -1.79 5.33 -0.20
N LEU A 105 -2.15 4.10 0.16
CA LEU A 105 -3.43 3.49 -0.24
C LEU A 105 -4.63 4.30 0.26
N SER A 106 -4.58 4.82 1.50
CA SER A 106 -5.64 5.68 2.04
C SER A 106 -5.82 6.96 1.22
N ARG A 107 -4.72 7.58 0.79
CA ARG A 107 -4.76 8.79 -0.03
C ARG A 107 -5.32 8.50 -1.42
N ASN A 108 -4.86 7.43 -2.05
CA ASN A 108 -5.35 7.02 -3.37
C ASN A 108 -6.86 6.74 -3.32
N LEU A 109 -7.32 6.00 -2.31
CA LEU A 109 -8.74 5.70 -2.12
C LEU A 109 -9.58 6.95 -1.86
N ALA A 110 -9.06 7.92 -1.12
CA ALA A 110 -9.74 9.20 -0.92
C ALA A 110 -9.95 9.97 -2.23
N ILE A 111 -8.95 9.97 -3.13
CA ILE A 111 -9.04 10.63 -4.46
C ILE A 111 -10.03 9.89 -5.37
N ILE A 112 -10.06 8.56 -5.29
CA ILE A 112 -10.92 7.70 -6.12
C ILE A 112 -12.39 7.78 -5.75
N LYS A 113 -12.71 8.08 -4.48
CA LYS A 113 -14.09 8.19 -3.98
C LYS A 113 -14.75 9.56 -4.21
N ILE A 114 -14.03 10.50 -4.84
CA ILE A 114 -14.54 11.83 -5.21
C ILE A 114 -15.45 11.71 -6.42
#